data_AF-A0A1B3PKA7-F1
#
_entry.id   AF-A0A1B3PKA7-F1
#
_cell.length_a   1.000
_cell.length_b   1.000
_cell.length_c   1.000
_cell.angle_alpha   90.00
_cell.angle_beta   90.00
_cell.angle_gamma   90.00
#
_symmetry.space_group_name_H-M   'P 1'
#
loop_
_entity.id
_entity.type
_entity.pdbx_description
1 polymer ?
#
loop_
_entity_poly.entity_id
_entity_poly.type
_entity_poly.pdbx_seq_one_letter_code
_entity_poly.pdbx_strand_id
1 'polypeptide(L)'
;MPMPSAPRLLLRVLAPTALLLVLPGCKQATVEGPAKVAFDALVAACTQHLAAREPFVRPGGTAEWTKTGYSPAQVQGEVQRTESNVTPYVGKMVVKDNEARATAPTEAAAQAIALTPAHLLSNRTHTFVYSFDGKQWVWQNGQRLTKIPGHNDSTVPLARTEVAATGPQGFAPCLPQ
;
A
#
# COMPACT_ATOMS: atom_id res chain seq x y z
N MET A 1 10.08 -77.96 -47.00
CA MET A 1 11.26 -77.46 -46.26
C MET A 1 10.77 -76.58 -45.10
N PRO A 2 11.48 -76.52 -43.98
CA PRO A 2 10.97 -76.83 -42.63
C PRO A 2 10.56 -75.61 -41.77
N MET A 3 9.72 -75.84 -40.74
CA MET A 3 9.65 -75.07 -39.47
C MET A 3 11.01 -75.18 -38.72
N PRO A 4 11.38 -74.40 -37.66
CA PRO A 4 10.53 -73.99 -36.53
C PRO A 4 10.94 -72.69 -35.74
N SER A 5 10.22 -72.47 -34.63
CA SER A 5 10.72 -71.96 -33.32
C SER A 5 10.58 -70.46 -32.95
N ALA A 6 9.61 -70.21 -32.05
CA ALA A 6 9.65 -69.19 -30.96
C ALA A 6 10.86 -69.47 -30.00
N PRO A 7 11.21 -68.71 -28.91
CA PRO A 7 10.33 -68.00 -27.94
C PRO A 7 10.95 -66.80 -27.14
N ARG A 8 10.22 -66.34 -26.10
CA ARG A 8 10.66 -65.91 -24.74
C ARG A 8 10.60 -64.42 -24.30
N LEU A 9 9.82 -64.22 -23.22
CA LEU A 9 10.08 -63.53 -21.93
C LEU A 9 10.42 -62.01 -21.98
N LEU A 10 10.05 -61.11 -21.06
CA LEU A 10 9.66 -61.17 -19.64
C LEU A 10 8.98 -59.82 -19.26
N LEU A 11 7.89 -59.91 -18.51
CA LEU A 11 7.60 -59.20 -17.25
C LEU A 11 8.42 -57.93 -16.92
N ARG A 12 7.78 -56.74 -16.80
CA ARG A 12 8.27 -55.66 -15.93
C ARG A 12 7.15 -54.77 -15.35
N VAL A 13 6.97 -54.92 -14.03
CA VAL A 13 6.79 -53.88 -13.00
C VAL A 13 5.43 -53.17 -12.92
N LEU A 14 4.62 -53.61 -11.94
CA LEU A 14 3.62 -52.79 -11.25
C LEU A 14 4.32 -51.66 -10.48
N ALA A 15 3.97 -50.40 -10.78
CA ALA A 15 4.38 -49.24 -9.99
C ALA A 15 3.28 -48.93 -8.95
N PRO A 16 3.63 -48.71 -7.67
CA PRO A 16 2.66 -48.39 -6.63
C PRO A 16 2.22 -46.92 -6.76
N THR A 17 0.91 -46.72 -6.79
CA THR A 17 0.28 -45.39 -6.79
C THR A 17 0.52 -44.74 -5.43
N ALA A 18 1.46 -43.80 -5.37
CA ALA A 18 1.67 -42.96 -4.19
C ALA A 18 0.46 -42.04 -4.01
N LEU A 19 -0.34 -42.32 -2.99
CA LEU A 19 -1.45 -41.48 -2.55
C LEU A 19 -0.86 -40.22 -1.89
N LEU A 20 -0.73 -39.15 -2.67
CA LEU A 20 -0.40 -37.81 -2.17
C LEU A 20 -1.59 -37.29 -1.35
N LEU A 21 -1.50 -37.45 -0.03
CA LEU A 21 -2.31 -36.72 0.95
C LEU A 21 -1.95 -35.23 0.85
N VAL A 22 -2.69 -34.51 0.03
CA VAL A 22 -2.67 -33.04 0.01
C VAL A 22 -3.42 -32.57 1.25
N LEU A 23 -2.67 -32.26 2.31
CA LEU A 23 -3.17 -31.48 3.44
C LEU A 23 -3.74 -30.16 2.88
N PRO A 24 -5.01 -29.80 3.17
CA PRO A 24 -5.51 -28.50 2.77
C PRO A 24 -4.76 -27.45 3.60
N GLY A 25 -3.75 -26.83 2.99
CA GLY A 25 -3.18 -25.60 3.50
C GLY A 25 -4.31 -24.61 3.76
N CYS A 26 -4.22 -23.90 4.89
CA CYS A 26 -5.12 -22.78 5.22
C CYS A 26 -5.15 -21.81 4.03
N LYS A 27 -6.13 -21.98 3.15
CA LYS A 27 -6.46 -21.00 2.12
C LYS A 27 -7.04 -19.83 2.91
N GLN A 28 -6.28 -18.74 3.04
CA GLN A 28 -6.90 -17.45 3.31
C GLN A 28 -8.04 -17.31 2.31
N ALA A 29 -9.26 -17.20 2.81
CA ALA A 29 -10.42 -17.00 1.94
C ALA A 29 -10.16 -15.72 1.14
N THR A 30 -10.01 -15.85 -0.18
CA THR A 30 -9.86 -14.69 -1.06
C THR A 30 -11.08 -13.80 -0.85
N VAL A 31 -10.86 -12.57 -0.39
CA VAL A 31 -11.95 -11.61 -0.23
C VAL A 31 -12.32 -11.09 -1.62
N GLU A 32 -13.35 -11.68 -2.19
CA GLU A 32 -13.93 -11.29 -3.48
C GLU A 32 -15.31 -10.67 -3.28
N GLY A 33 -15.73 -9.80 -4.21
CA GLY A 33 -17.08 -9.20 -4.22
C GLY A 33 -17.12 -7.67 -4.07
N PRO A 34 -18.32 -7.09 -3.90
CA PRO A 34 -18.54 -5.64 -3.95
C PRO A 34 -17.71 -4.84 -2.95
N ALA A 35 -17.50 -5.36 -1.73
CA ALA A 35 -16.68 -4.71 -0.72
C ALA A 35 -15.21 -4.57 -1.17
N LYS A 36 -14.65 -5.62 -1.80
CA LYS A 36 -13.29 -5.60 -2.36
C LYS A 36 -13.18 -4.61 -3.51
N VAL A 37 -14.13 -4.62 -4.44
CA VAL A 37 -14.16 -3.67 -5.58
C VAL A 37 -14.22 -2.23 -5.07
N ALA A 38 -15.07 -1.94 -4.07
CA ALA A 38 -15.16 -0.62 -3.47
C ALA A 38 -13.85 -0.22 -2.75
N PHE A 39 -13.17 -1.16 -2.10
CA PHE A 39 -11.87 -0.89 -1.48
C PHE A 39 -10.78 -0.62 -2.51
N ASP A 40 -10.76 -1.39 -3.60
CA ASP A 40 -9.81 -1.19 -4.69
C ASP A 40 -10.02 0.17 -5.37
N ALA A 41 -11.28 0.61 -5.51
CA ALA A 41 -11.59 1.96 -5.98
C ALA A 41 -11.05 3.04 -5.03
N LEU A 42 -11.16 2.84 -3.71
CA LEU A 42 -10.58 3.73 -2.70
C LEU A 42 -9.03 3.79 -2.80
N VAL A 43 -8.38 2.63 -2.97
CA VAL A 43 -6.93 2.53 -3.19
C VAL A 43 -6.52 3.25 -4.48
N ALA A 44 -7.28 3.08 -5.56
CA ALA A 44 -7.03 3.72 -6.84
C ALA A 44 -7.18 5.25 -6.76
N ALA A 45 -8.24 5.75 -6.11
CA ALA A 45 -8.45 7.18 -5.90
C ALA A 45 -7.30 7.81 -5.10
N CYS A 46 -6.88 7.15 -4.01
CA CYS A 46 -5.71 7.54 -3.24
C CYS A 46 -4.46 7.57 -4.14
N THR A 47 -4.19 6.50 -4.89
CA THR A 47 -3.03 6.41 -5.79
C THR A 47 -2.99 7.54 -6.81
N GLN A 48 -4.12 7.83 -7.46
CA GLN A 48 -4.23 8.89 -8.45
C GLN A 48 -3.97 10.27 -7.84
N HIS A 49 -4.57 10.57 -6.69
CA HIS A 49 -4.33 11.82 -5.98
C HIS A 49 -2.86 11.99 -5.62
N LEU A 50 -2.24 10.94 -5.05
CA LEU A 50 -0.86 11.02 -4.61
C LEU A 50 0.14 11.11 -5.77
N ALA A 51 -0.20 10.55 -6.94
CA ALA A 51 0.59 10.66 -8.16
C ALA A 51 0.53 12.06 -8.79
N ALA A 52 -0.55 12.80 -8.57
CA ALA A 52 -0.73 14.18 -9.05
C ALA A 52 -0.18 15.25 -8.07
N ARG A 53 0.50 14.84 -6.98
CA ARG A 53 1.02 15.78 -5.99
C ARG A 53 2.25 16.53 -6.52
N GLU A 54 2.06 17.81 -6.77
CA GLU A 54 3.15 18.72 -7.09
C GLU A 54 3.86 19.24 -5.84
N PRO A 55 5.18 19.52 -5.92
CA PRO A 55 5.87 20.28 -4.90
C PRO A 55 5.23 21.66 -4.70
N PHE A 56 5.22 22.13 -3.46
CA PHE A 56 4.64 23.41 -3.11
C PHE A 56 5.64 24.24 -2.32
N VAL A 57 5.50 25.57 -2.45
CA VAL A 57 6.30 26.55 -1.73
C VAL A 57 5.43 27.22 -0.67
N ARG A 58 5.99 27.41 0.51
CA ARG A 58 5.35 28.15 1.61
C ARG A 58 6.39 28.98 2.37
N PRO A 59 5.98 30.04 3.06
CA PRO A 59 6.83 30.70 4.04
C PRO A 59 7.38 29.67 5.04
N GLY A 60 8.68 29.72 5.28
CA GLY A 60 9.41 28.92 6.25
C GLY A 60 9.59 29.66 7.58
N GLY A 61 10.73 29.42 8.23
CA GLY A 61 11.14 30.17 9.43
C GLY A 61 11.52 31.63 9.10
N THR A 62 12.33 32.26 9.96
CA THR A 62 12.76 33.66 9.87
C THR A 62 13.16 34.10 8.45
N ALA A 63 12.25 34.78 7.75
CA ALA A 63 12.41 35.32 6.40
C ALA A 63 12.88 34.33 5.31
N GLU A 64 12.66 33.02 5.50
CA GLU A 64 12.98 32.00 4.51
C GLU A 64 11.72 31.43 3.87
N TRP A 65 11.87 30.88 2.68
CA TRP A 65 10.84 30.17 1.93
C TRP A 65 11.23 28.70 1.80
N THR A 66 10.26 27.81 1.93
CA THR A 66 10.47 26.36 1.91
C THR A 66 9.75 25.74 0.72
N LYS A 67 10.48 25.03 -0.13
CA LYS A 67 9.90 24.11 -1.11
C LYS A 67 9.82 22.71 -0.51
N THR A 68 8.63 22.13 -0.50
CA THR A 68 8.40 20.75 -0.06
C THR A 68 7.85 19.95 -1.22
N GLY A 69 8.37 18.75 -1.42
CA GLY A 69 7.87 17.81 -2.42
C GLY A 69 7.87 16.39 -1.88
N TYR A 70 7.17 15.53 -2.60
CA TYR A 70 7.04 14.11 -2.25
C TYR A 70 7.57 13.25 -3.40
N SER A 71 8.20 12.13 -3.06
CA SER A 71 8.47 11.10 -4.07
C SER A 71 7.16 10.52 -4.61
N PRO A 72 7.19 9.85 -5.77
CA PRO A 72 6.09 8.99 -6.19
C PRO A 72 5.71 8.04 -5.04
N ALA A 73 4.45 8.09 -4.63
CA ALA A 73 3.97 7.30 -3.51
C ALA A 73 3.67 5.87 -3.95
N GLN A 74 4.04 4.90 -3.12
CA GLN A 74 3.61 3.52 -3.25
C GLN A 74 2.37 3.31 -2.38
N VAL A 75 1.25 2.93 -3.00
CA VAL A 75 0.00 2.66 -2.29
C VAL A 75 -0.30 1.16 -2.40
N GLN A 76 -0.59 0.53 -1.26
CA GLN A 76 -0.93 -0.88 -1.19
C GLN A 76 -2.18 -1.04 -0.33
N GLY A 77 -3.17 -1.77 -0.84
CA GLY A 77 -4.40 -2.10 -0.15
C GLY A 77 -4.50 -3.58 0.14
N GLU A 78 -4.99 -3.92 1.33
CA GLU A 78 -5.30 -5.28 1.74
C GLU A 78 -6.68 -5.30 2.39
N VAL A 79 -7.48 -6.34 2.08
CA VAL A 79 -8.78 -6.58 2.72
C VAL A 79 -8.76 -7.95 3.37
N GLN A 80 -9.23 -8.00 4.61
CA GLN A 80 -9.37 -9.23 5.38
C GLN A 80 -10.83 -9.40 5.82
N ARG A 81 -11.35 -10.62 5.72
CA ARG A 81 -12.66 -10.98 6.28
C ARG A 81 -12.53 -11.10 7.81
N THR A 82 -13.55 -10.69 8.53
CA THR A 82 -13.67 -10.89 9.98
C THR A 82 -14.76 -11.90 10.30
N GLU A 83 -14.83 -12.33 11.57
CA GLU A 83 -15.92 -13.16 12.10
C GLU A 83 -17.18 -12.34 12.44
N SER A 84 -17.11 -11.01 12.35
CA SER A 84 -18.22 -10.11 12.69
C SER A 84 -19.20 -9.98 11.53
N ASN A 85 -20.48 -10.22 11.80
CA ASN A 85 -21.55 -9.94 10.82
C ASN A 85 -21.83 -8.44 10.66
N VAL A 86 -21.38 -7.60 11.61
CA VAL A 86 -21.57 -6.15 11.59
C VAL A 86 -20.44 -5.46 10.83
N THR A 87 -19.21 -5.98 10.97
CA THR A 87 -18.02 -5.47 10.29
C THR A 87 -17.32 -6.60 9.52
N PRO A 88 -17.97 -7.19 8.51
CA PRO A 88 -17.50 -8.42 7.87
C PRO A 88 -16.14 -8.30 7.20
N TYR A 89 -15.65 -7.08 6.97
CA TYR A 89 -14.31 -6.84 6.43
C TYR A 89 -13.58 -5.72 7.16
N VAL A 90 -12.26 -5.88 7.25
CA VAL A 90 -11.31 -4.83 7.62
C VAL A 90 -10.40 -4.58 6.42
N GLY A 91 -10.22 -3.30 6.10
CA GLY A 91 -9.34 -2.83 5.05
C GLY A 91 -8.13 -2.15 5.67
N LYS A 92 -6.95 -2.37 5.11
CA LYS A 92 -5.71 -1.68 5.47
C LYS A 92 -5.10 -1.10 4.21
N MET A 93 -4.87 0.21 4.22
CA MET A 93 -4.14 0.89 3.16
C MET A 93 -2.81 1.39 3.72
N VAL A 94 -1.72 1.05 3.05
CA VAL A 94 -0.36 1.52 3.38
C VAL A 94 0.12 2.42 2.25
N VAL A 95 0.54 3.63 2.61
CA VAL A 95 1.15 4.59 1.70
C VAL A 95 2.58 4.85 2.13
N LYS A 96 3.53 4.59 1.23
CA LYS A 96 4.94 4.92 1.42
C LYS A 96 5.33 6.06 0.49
N ASP A 97 5.88 7.13 1.06
CA ASP A 97 6.46 8.23 0.31
C ASP A 97 7.65 8.83 1.07
N ASN A 98 8.42 9.63 0.36
CA ASN A 98 9.54 10.37 0.91
C ASN A 98 9.23 11.85 0.85
N GLU A 99 9.49 12.58 1.93
CA GLU A 99 9.40 14.03 1.95
C GLU A 99 10.79 14.60 1.66
N ALA A 100 10.86 15.49 0.67
CA ALA A 100 12.04 16.28 0.37
C ALA A 100 11.75 17.75 0.66
N ARG A 101 12.76 18.45 1.19
CA ARG A 101 12.63 19.85 1.59
C ARG A 101 13.88 20.65 1.27
N ALA A 102 13.69 21.84 0.72
CA ALA A 102 14.74 22.83 0.48
C ALA A 102 14.28 24.21 0.92
N THR A 103 15.23 25.07 1.33
CA THR A 103 14.96 26.45 1.72
C THR A 103 15.66 27.45 0.81
N ALA A 104 15.09 28.65 0.68
CA ALA A 104 15.69 29.77 -0.02
C ALA A 104 15.27 31.11 0.61
N PRO A 105 16.02 32.21 0.39
CA PRO A 105 15.68 33.53 0.93
C PRO A 105 14.41 34.15 0.33
N THR A 106 13.99 33.74 -0.87
CA THR A 106 12.82 34.30 -1.57
C THR A 106 11.91 33.22 -2.12
N GLU A 107 10.63 33.55 -2.30
CA GLU A 107 9.64 32.64 -2.88
C GLU A 107 10.06 32.16 -4.28
N ALA A 108 10.48 33.11 -5.13
CA ALA A 108 10.92 32.82 -6.50
C ALA A 108 12.13 31.88 -6.52
N ALA A 109 13.11 32.09 -5.63
CA ALA A 109 14.25 31.21 -5.50
C ALA A 109 13.83 29.81 -5.03
N ALA A 110 12.93 29.71 -4.04
CA ALA A 110 12.41 28.43 -3.59
C ALA A 110 11.66 27.69 -4.71
N GLN A 111 10.82 28.39 -5.48
CA GLN A 111 10.07 27.81 -6.60
C GLN A 111 11.00 27.22 -7.67
N ALA A 112 12.14 27.87 -7.94
CA ALA A 112 13.14 27.44 -8.91
C ALA A 112 13.97 26.22 -8.47
N ILE A 113 13.96 25.84 -7.19
CA ILE A 113 14.74 24.68 -6.71
C ILE A 113 14.22 23.39 -7.35
N ALA A 114 15.11 22.62 -7.96
CA ALA A 114 14.84 21.22 -8.30
C ALA A 114 15.14 20.34 -7.07
N LEU A 115 14.13 19.62 -6.56
CA LEU A 115 14.30 18.72 -5.43
C LEU A 115 15.04 17.45 -5.88
N THR A 116 16.28 17.32 -5.43
CA THR A 116 17.16 16.15 -5.63
C THR A 116 17.20 15.24 -4.39
N PRO A 117 17.79 14.04 -4.46
CA PRO A 117 17.96 13.17 -3.29
C PRO A 117 18.70 13.80 -2.10
N ALA A 118 19.53 14.82 -2.33
CA ALA A 118 20.21 15.55 -1.25
C ALA A 118 19.24 16.33 -0.35
N HIS A 119 18.03 16.61 -0.84
CA HIS A 119 16.97 17.29 -0.09
C HIS A 119 16.07 16.33 0.68
N LEU A 120 16.36 15.01 0.68
CA LEU A 120 15.57 14.02 1.40
C LEU A 120 15.54 14.36 2.89
N LEU A 121 14.35 14.66 3.40
CA LEU A 121 14.12 14.97 4.80
C LEU A 121 13.71 13.73 5.57
N SER A 122 12.77 12.95 5.04
CA SER A 122 12.25 11.78 5.74
C SER A 122 11.66 10.73 4.80
N ASN A 123 11.72 9.47 5.23
CA ASN A 123 10.91 8.40 4.67
C ASN A 123 9.66 8.23 5.56
N ARG A 124 8.48 8.13 4.95
CA ARG A 124 7.22 8.11 5.67
C ARG A 124 6.40 6.89 5.27
N THR A 125 5.73 6.29 6.25
CA THR A 125 4.76 5.22 6.02
C THR A 125 3.47 5.61 6.73
N HIS A 126 2.42 5.84 5.96
CA HIS A 126 1.07 6.07 6.47
C HIS A 126 0.31 4.75 6.41
N THR A 127 -0.32 4.38 7.50
CA THR A 127 -1.21 3.22 7.57
C THR A 127 -2.59 3.72 7.93
N PHE A 128 -3.57 3.41 7.09
CA PHE A 128 -4.98 3.71 7.30
C PHE A 128 -5.75 2.41 7.50
N VAL A 129 -6.64 2.39 8.49
CA VAL A 129 -7.49 1.23 8.81
C VAL A 129 -8.95 1.60 8.59
N TYR A 130 -9.67 0.70 7.96
CA TYR A 130 -11.07 0.85 7.60
C TYR A 130 -11.86 -0.40 8.03
N SER A 131 -13.14 -0.21 8.35
CA SER A 131 -14.10 -1.31 8.50
C SER A 131 -15.17 -1.20 7.43
N PHE A 132 -15.65 -2.33 6.92
CA PHE A 132 -16.83 -2.36 6.06
C PHE A 132 -18.06 -2.67 6.92
N ASP A 133 -19.07 -1.80 6.92
CA ASP A 133 -20.28 -1.94 7.76
C ASP A 133 -21.39 -2.84 7.13
N GLY A 134 -21.04 -3.53 6.04
CA GLY A 134 -21.99 -4.28 5.22
C GLY A 134 -22.53 -3.49 4.02
N LYS A 135 -22.31 -2.18 3.98
CA LYS A 135 -22.73 -1.30 2.87
C LYS A 135 -21.58 -0.46 2.32
N GLN A 136 -20.77 0.13 3.20
CA GLN A 136 -19.72 1.09 2.85
C GLN A 136 -18.48 0.90 3.73
N TRP A 137 -17.36 1.44 3.24
CA TRP A 137 -16.13 1.53 4.00
C TRP A 137 -16.19 2.73 4.95
N VAL A 138 -15.74 2.54 6.18
CA VAL A 138 -15.68 3.56 7.22
C VAL A 138 -14.25 3.64 7.72
N TRP A 139 -13.68 4.85 7.73
CA TRP A 139 -12.38 5.10 8.34
C TRP A 139 -12.43 4.87 9.85
N GLN A 140 -11.46 4.14 10.39
CA GLN A 140 -11.36 3.81 11.81
C GLN A 140 -10.21 4.55 12.49
N ASN A 141 -9.02 4.46 11.93
CA ASN A 141 -7.84 5.15 12.44
C ASN A 141 -6.77 5.31 11.36
N GLY A 142 -5.74 6.09 11.69
CA GLY A 142 -4.53 6.19 10.89
C GLY A 142 -3.31 6.44 11.76
N GLN A 143 -2.14 6.13 11.21
CA GLN A 143 -0.85 6.40 11.83
C GLN A 143 0.20 6.73 10.77
N ARG A 144 1.16 7.58 11.13
CA ARG A 144 2.32 7.90 10.31
C ARG A 144 3.60 7.53 11.06
N LEU A 145 4.34 6.57 10.51
CA LEU A 145 5.74 6.32 10.87
C LEU A 145 6.63 7.25 10.03
N THR A 146 7.55 7.94 10.67
CA THR A 146 8.52 8.85 10.05
C THR A 146 9.93 8.43 10.44
N LYS A 147 10.79 8.25 9.44
CA LYS A 147 12.21 7.95 9.62
C LYS A 147 13.04 9.10 9.09
N ILE A 148 13.81 9.74 9.96
CA ILE A 148 14.72 10.84 9.61
C ILE A 148 16.14 10.34 9.90
N PRO A 149 17.08 10.40 8.93
CA PRO A 149 18.46 9.99 9.16
C PRO A 149 19.07 10.69 10.38
N GLY A 150 19.68 9.93 11.28
CA GLY A 150 20.29 10.47 12.51
C GLY A 150 19.31 10.77 13.66
N HIS A 151 18.02 10.47 13.50
CA HIS A 151 17.01 10.60 14.55
C HIS A 151 16.29 9.27 14.81
N ASN A 152 15.65 9.19 15.98
CA ASN A 152 14.79 8.04 16.30
C ASN A 152 13.56 8.03 15.40
N ASP A 153 13.12 6.83 15.03
CA ASP A 153 11.85 6.61 14.36
C ASP A 153 10.69 7.16 15.22
N SER A 154 9.75 7.85 14.58
CA SER A 154 8.59 8.43 15.25
C SER A 154 7.30 7.92 14.62
N THR A 155 6.39 7.41 15.46
CA THR A 155 5.04 7.03 15.05
C THR A 155 4.04 7.97 15.70
N VAL A 156 3.23 8.62 14.87
CA VAL A 156 2.22 9.59 15.32
C VAL A 156 0.84 9.15 14.82
N PRO A 157 -0.20 9.11 15.67
CA PRO A 157 -1.57 8.87 15.21
C PRO A 157 -2.03 10.00 14.29
N LEU A 158 -2.82 9.66 13.27
CA LEU A 158 -3.41 10.64 12.35
C LEU A 158 -4.86 10.88 12.75
N ALA A 159 -5.21 12.15 12.97
CA ALA A 159 -6.60 12.54 13.15
C ALA A 159 -7.31 12.53 11.79
N ARG A 160 -8.61 12.17 11.78
CA ARG A 160 -9.41 12.16 10.54
C ARG A 160 -9.38 13.51 9.82
N THR A 161 -9.41 14.62 10.56
CA THR A 161 -9.36 15.99 10.02
C THR A 161 -8.05 16.28 9.30
N GLU A 162 -6.93 15.71 9.74
CA GLU A 162 -5.63 15.83 9.08
C GLU A 162 -5.59 15.01 7.79
N VAL A 163 -6.18 13.80 7.81
CA VAL A 163 -6.30 12.95 6.61
C VAL A 163 -7.22 13.61 5.58
N ALA A 164 -8.33 14.19 6.04
CA ALA A 164 -9.33 14.87 5.22
C ALA A 164 -8.87 16.25 4.69
N ALA A 165 -7.72 16.75 5.14
CA ALA A 165 -7.20 18.02 4.66
C ALA A 165 -7.04 18.00 3.13
N THR A 166 -7.38 19.11 2.50
CA THR A 166 -7.19 19.31 1.06
C THR A 166 -5.77 19.79 0.76
N GLY A 167 -5.27 19.50 -0.43
CA GLY A 167 -3.96 19.96 -0.89
C GLY A 167 -2.85 18.90 -0.82
N PRO A 168 -1.60 19.29 -1.08
CA PRO A 168 -0.51 18.34 -1.36
C PRO A 168 -0.09 17.51 -0.14
N GLN A 169 -0.38 17.99 1.07
CA GLN A 169 -0.07 17.28 2.32
C GLN A 169 -1.19 16.32 2.74
N GLY A 170 -2.39 16.50 2.18
CA GLY A 170 -3.60 15.79 2.58
C GLY A 170 -3.81 14.48 1.84
N PHE A 171 -4.64 13.63 2.44
CA PHE A 171 -4.98 12.29 1.96
C PHE A 171 -6.49 12.14 1.77
N ALA A 172 -7.21 13.23 1.48
CA ALA A 172 -8.67 13.22 1.42
C ALA A 172 -9.23 12.14 0.47
N PRO A 173 -8.64 11.88 -0.72
CA PRO A 173 -9.10 10.79 -1.61
C PRO A 173 -8.78 9.38 -1.11
N CYS A 174 -8.01 9.25 -0.02
CA CYS A 174 -7.78 7.98 0.69
C CYS A 174 -8.86 7.74 1.77
N LEU A 175 -9.81 8.66 1.95
CA LEU A 175 -10.98 8.44 2.80
C LEU A 175 -12.18 7.97 1.96
N PRO A 176 -13.02 7.06 2.50
CA PRO A 176 -14.30 6.74 1.90
C PRO A 176 -15.14 8.02 1.73
N GLN A 177 -15.80 8.13 0.57
CA GLN A 177 -16.72 9.23 0.24
C GLN A 177 -18.10 8.99 0.84
#